data_AF-A0A9L0RII4-F1
#
_entry.id   AF-A0A9L0RII4-F1
#
_cell.length_a   1.000
_cell.length_b   1.000
_cell.length_c   1.000
_cell.angle_alpha   90.00
_cell.angle_beta   90.00
_cell.angle_gamma   90.00
#
_symmetry.space_group_name_H-M   'P 1'
#
loop_
_entity.id
_entity.type
_entity.pdbx_description
1 polymer ?
#
loop_
_entity_poly.entity_id
_entity_poly.type
_entity_poly.pdbx_seq_one_letter_code
_entity_poly.pdbx_strand_id
1 'polypeptide(L)'
;MNSAGLNSEKVAAVIQKLNSDPQFVLAQNVGTTHDLLDICLKRATVQGAQHVFQHAVPQEGKPVTNQKSSGYLCMTDEWFSEYVYEVVVDRKHVPEEVLAVLEQEPIVLPAWDPMGALAK
;
A
#
# COMPACT_ATOMS: atom_id res chain seq x y z
N MET A 1 14.79 7.29 -48.07
CA MET A 1 13.96 8.21 -47.26
C MET A 1 13.30 7.37 -46.18
N ASN A 2 13.55 7.75 -44.92
CA ASN A 2 13.37 7.02 -43.66
C ASN A 2 12.33 5.89 -43.63
N SER A 3 12.81 4.65 -43.42
CA SER A 3 12.03 3.48 -42.98
C SER A 3 11.72 3.52 -41.48
N ALA A 4 11.51 4.70 -40.91
CA ALA A 4 11.23 4.88 -39.50
C ALA A 4 9.71 5.02 -39.31
N GLY A 5 9.11 4.04 -38.65
CA GLY A 5 7.66 4.00 -38.40
C GLY A 5 7.08 2.59 -38.53
N LEU A 6 5.81 2.46 -38.18
CA LEU A 6 5.07 1.21 -38.39
C LEU A 6 4.82 0.99 -39.88
N ASN A 7 4.96 -0.26 -40.34
CA ASN A 7 4.65 -0.63 -41.72
C ASN A 7 3.13 -0.73 -41.92
N SER A 8 2.57 0.10 -42.79
CA SER A 8 1.12 0.23 -42.99
C SER A 8 0.44 -1.05 -43.45
N GLU A 9 1.08 -1.84 -44.32
CA GLU A 9 0.52 -3.11 -44.81
C GLU A 9 0.41 -4.13 -43.66
N LYS A 10 1.45 -4.21 -42.83
CA LYS A 10 1.44 -5.09 -41.65
C LYS A 10 0.41 -4.63 -40.62
N VAL A 11 0.27 -3.32 -40.40
CA VAL A 11 -0.74 -2.78 -39.47
C VAL A 11 -2.15 -3.10 -39.96
N ALA A 12 -2.44 -2.91 -41.25
CA ALA A 12 -3.74 -3.25 -41.83
C ALA A 12 -4.06 -4.74 -41.68
N ALA A 13 -3.08 -5.62 -41.93
CA ALA A 13 -3.23 -7.05 -41.73
C ALA A 13 -3.50 -7.43 -40.27
N VAL A 14 -2.84 -6.76 -39.30
CA VAL A 14 -3.08 -6.98 -37.87
C VAL A 14 -4.48 -6.53 -37.47
N ILE A 15 -4.93 -5.36 -37.91
CA ILE A 15 -6.28 -4.85 -37.61
C ILE A 15 -7.34 -5.80 -38.17
N GLN A 16 -7.17 -6.26 -39.41
CA GLN A 16 -8.09 -7.23 -40.01
C GLN A 16 -8.15 -8.53 -39.19
N LYS A 17 -6.98 -9.02 -38.75
CA LYS A 17 -6.91 -10.21 -37.89
C LYS A 17 -7.59 -9.99 -36.53
N LEU A 18 -7.37 -8.85 -35.88
CA LEU A 18 -7.99 -8.53 -34.59
C LEU A 18 -9.52 -8.43 -34.74
N ASN A 19 -10.01 -7.71 -35.76
CA ASN A 19 -11.44 -7.57 -36.01
C ASN A 19 -12.14 -8.87 -36.41
N SER A 20 -11.38 -9.89 -36.85
CA SER A 20 -11.93 -11.22 -37.13
C SER A 20 -12.16 -12.07 -35.86
N ASP A 21 -11.58 -11.68 -34.72
CA ASP A 21 -11.76 -12.37 -33.45
C ASP A 21 -12.97 -11.80 -32.68
N PRO A 22 -14.05 -12.58 -32.46
CA PRO A 22 -15.24 -12.09 -31.75
C PRO A 22 -14.94 -11.70 -30.30
N GLN A 23 -13.94 -12.31 -29.66
CA GLN A 23 -13.53 -11.94 -28.31
C GLN A 23 -12.87 -10.56 -28.28
N PHE A 24 -12.07 -10.23 -29.31
CA PHE A 24 -11.49 -8.91 -29.46
C PHE A 24 -12.57 -7.84 -29.67
N VAL A 25 -13.56 -8.10 -30.53
CA VAL A 25 -14.67 -7.16 -30.78
C VAL A 25 -15.49 -6.92 -29.51
N LEU A 26 -15.77 -7.98 -28.73
CA LEU A 26 -16.43 -7.85 -27.43
C LEU A 26 -15.62 -6.95 -26.48
N ALA A 27 -14.31 -7.21 -26.35
CA ALA A 27 -13.42 -6.43 -25.49
C ALA A 27 -13.34 -4.95 -25.94
N GLN A 28 -13.33 -4.68 -27.25
CA GLN A 28 -13.30 -3.33 -27.80
C GLN A 28 -14.59 -2.55 -27.47
N ASN A 29 -15.76 -3.19 -27.56
CA ASN A 29 -17.04 -2.55 -27.27
C ASN A 29 -17.12 -2.08 -25.81
N VAL A 30 -16.66 -2.91 -24.86
CA VAL A 30 -16.68 -2.56 -23.44
C VAL A 30 -15.51 -1.66 -23.05
N GLY A 31 -14.33 -1.88 -23.60
CA GLY A 31 -13.11 -1.11 -23.27
C GLY A 31 -13.08 0.32 -23.79
N THR A 32 -13.95 0.67 -24.74
CA THR A 32 -14.10 2.05 -25.21
C THR A 32 -15.14 2.85 -24.42
N THR A 33 -15.89 2.21 -23.53
CA THR A 33 -17.04 2.81 -22.84
C THR A 33 -16.98 2.70 -21.32
N HIS A 34 -16.11 1.85 -20.77
CA HIS A 34 -16.00 1.58 -19.33
C HIS A 34 -14.54 1.68 -18.85
N ASP A 35 -14.36 1.80 -17.54
CA ASP A 35 -13.03 1.72 -16.92
C ASP A 35 -12.41 0.32 -17.12
N LEU A 36 -11.10 0.28 -17.35
CA LEU A 36 -10.39 -0.96 -17.64
C LEU A 36 -10.38 -1.93 -16.45
N LEU A 37 -10.36 -1.44 -15.22
CA LEU A 37 -10.40 -2.29 -14.03
C LEU A 37 -11.77 -2.96 -13.88
N ASP A 38 -12.84 -2.24 -14.19
CA ASP A 38 -14.21 -2.78 -14.13
C ASP A 38 -14.43 -3.90 -15.14
N ILE A 39 -13.99 -3.72 -16.38
CA ILE A 39 -14.16 -4.76 -17.44
C ILE A 39 -13.25 -5.96 -17.21
N CYS A 40 -12.11 -5.77 -16.54
CA CYS A 40 -11.17 -6.84 -16.23
C CYS A 40 -11.49 -7.56 -14.91
N LEU A 41 -12.46 -7.06 -14.13
CA LEU A 41 -12.79 -7.60 -12.82
C LEU A 41 -13.39 -9.01 -12.93
N LYS A 42 -12.62 -10.01 -12.49
CA LYS A 42 -13.05 -11.41 -12.55
C LYS A 42 -14.09 -11.71 -11.48
N ARG A 43 -15.36 -11.84 -11.89
CA ARG A 43 -16.49 -12.10 -10.98
C ARG A 43 -16.30 -13.30 -10.04
N ALA A 44 -15.74 -14.40 -10.55
CA ALA A 44 -15.49 -15.59 -9.74
C ALA A 44 -14.54 -15.33 -8.56
N THR A 45 -13.51 -14.49 -8.76
CA THR A 45 -12.58 -14.10 -7.70
C THR A 45 -13.28 -13.23 -6.66
N VAL A 46 -14.07 -12.24 -7.11
CA VAL A 46 -14.81 -11.34 -6.21
C VAL A 46 -15.82 -12.11 -5.37
N GLN A 47 -16.53 -13.09 -5.95
CA GLN A 47 -17.50 -13.91 -5.23
C GLN A 47 -16.85 -14.83 -4.20
N GLY A 48 -15.60 -15.27 -4.43
CA GLY A 48 -14.85 -16.12 -3.52
C GLY A 48 -14.16 -15.37 -2.37
N ALA A 49 -14.09 -14.03 -2.42
CA ALA A 49 -13.42 -13.25 -1.39
C ALA A 49 -14.21 -13.28 -0.07
N GLN A 50 -13.60 -13.82 0.98
CA GLN A 50 -14.17 -13.85 2.33
C GLN A 50 -13.33 -12.99 3.26
N HIS A 51 -13.92 -11.92 3.80
CA HIS A 51 -13.29 -11.08 4.81
C HIS A 51 -13.54 -11.65 6.21
N VAL A 52 -13.09 -12.90 6.43
CA VAL A 52 -13.17 -13.61 7.71
C VAL A 52 -11.79 -14.14 8.04
N PHE A 53 -11.27 -13.78 9.21
CA PHE A 53 -9.91 -14.08 9.63
C PHE A 53 -9.91 -14.95 10.90
N GLN A 54 -9.02 -15.94 10.97
CA GLN A 54 -8.96 -16.90 12.09
C GLN A 54 -8.41 -16.27 13.38
N HIS A 55 -7.48 -15.34 13.24
CA HIS A 55 -6.84 -14.63 14.33
C HIS A 55 -7.04 -13.14 14.11
N ALA A 56 -7.66 -12.48 15.09
CA ALA A 56 -7.94 -11.04 15.07
C ALA A 56 -7.60 -10.42 16.42
N VAL A 57 -7.25 -9.14 16.43
CA VAL A 57 -7.08 -8.39 17.68
C VAL A 57 -8.44 -8.21 18.38
N PRO A 58 -8.48 -8.11 19.72
CA PRO A 58 -9.75 -7.99 20.45
C PRO A 58 -10.59 -6.76 20.08
N GLN A 59 -9.93 -5.67 19.68
CA GLN A 59 -10.59 -4.41 19.32
C GLN A 59 -9.84 -3.73 18.18
N GLU A 60 -10.56 -3.38 17.12
CA GLU A 60 -10.04 -2.55 16.03
C GLU A 60 -10.15 -1.05 16.37
N GLY A 61 -9.22 -0.26 15.82
CA GLY A 61 -9.23 1.19 15.95
C GLY A 61 -10.47 1.82 15.33
N LYS A 62 -11.12 2.74 16.05
CA LYS A 62 -12.28 3.51 15.59
C LYS A 62 -12.08 4.98 15.96
N PRO A 63 -12.38 5.95 15.08
CA PRO A 63 -12.91 5.78 13.71
C PRO A 63 -11.84 5.31 12.71
N VAL A 64 -12.28 4.82 11.54
CA VAL A 64 -11.38 4.61 10.40
C VAL A 64 -10.78 5.95 10.00
N THR A 65 -9.45 6.05 10.00
CA THR A 65 -8.74 7.27 9.64
C THR A 65 -8.71 7.46 8.12
N ASN A 66 -8.63 8.72 7.65
CA ASN A 66 -8.51 9.03 6.22
C ASN A 66 -7.53 10.19 6.03
N GLN A 67 -6.38 9.89 5.44
CA GLN A 67 -5.34 10.88 5.18
C GLN A 67 -5.65 11.85 4.02
N LYS A 68 -6.62 11.55 3.16
CA LYS A 68 -6.89 12.29 1.91
C LYS A 68 -5.63 12.35 1.01
N SER A 69 -5.41 13.47 0.32
CA SER A 69 -4.30 13.68 -0.61
C SER A 69 -3.11 14.40 0.05
N SER A 70 -2.61 13.84 1.15
CA SER A 70 -1.58 14.48 2.00
C SER A 70 -0.22 13.76 2.01
N GLY A 71 -0.13 12.54 1.45
CA GLY A 71 1.14 11.82 1.34
C GLY A 71 1.65 11.14 2.62
N TYR A 72 0.90 11.17 3.73
CA TYR A 72 1.31 10.60 5.02
C TYR A 72 1.46 9.06 5.05
N LEU A 73 0.98 8.34 4.03
CA LEU A 73 1.18 6.89 3.90
C LEU A 73 2.58 6.50 3.41
N CYS A 74 3.39 7.47 2.98
CA CYS A 74 4.81 7.25 2.68
C CYS A 74 5.63 7.57 3.94
N MET A 75 6.08 6.53 4.64
CA MET A 75 7.04 6.68 5.74
C MET A 75 8.44 6.90 5.16
N THR A 76 8.69 8.08 4.60
CA THR A 76 10.02 8.47 4.13
C THR A 76 10.98 8.64 5.31
N ASP A 77 12.28 8.55 5.06
CA ASP A 77 13.31 8.73 6.09
C ASP A 77 13.21 10.11 6.77
N GLU A 78 12.92 11.15 5.99
CA GLU A 78 12.70 12.52 6.46
C GLU A 78 11.45 12.63 7.35
N TRP A 79 10.34 12.02 6.95
CA TRP A 79 9.12 11.98 7.77
C TRP A 79 9.34 11.18 9.06
N PHE A 80 10.05 10.05 8.98
CA PHE A 80 10.37 9.23 10.15
C PHE A 80 11.22 10.02 11.15
N SER A 81 12.22 10.75 10.66
CA SER A 81 13.10 11.59 11.48
C SER A 81 12.36 12.71 12.21
N GLU A 82 11.32 13.28 11.60
CA GLU A 82 10.57 14.41 12.16
C GLU A 82 9.42 14.00 13.08
N TYR A 83 8.76 12.86 12.80
CA TYR A 83 7.48 12.51 13.43
C TYR A 83 7.53 11.23 14.29
N VAL A 84 8.62 10.47 14.33
CA VAL A 84 8.73 9.28 15.19
C VAL A 84 9.29 9.64 16.55
N TYR A 85 8.47 9.42 17.57
CA TYR A 85 8.84 9.65 18.97
C TYR A 85 9.35 8.39 19.67
N GLU A 86 8.83 7.21 19.30
CA GLU A 86 9.18 5.95 19.95
C GLU A 86 9.21 4.80 18.94
N VAL A 87 10.12 3.85 19.15
CA VAL A 87 10.24 2.63 18.34
C VAL A 87 10.52 1.43 19.23
N VAL A 88 9.87 0.30 18.95
CA VAL A 88 10.11 -0.96 19.65
C VAL A 88 11.14 -1.76 18.86
N VAL A 89 12.30 -1.99 19.46
CA VAL A 89 13.42 -2.73 18.85
C VAL A 89 13.74 -3.97 19.68
N ASP A 90 14.01 -5.09 19.03
CA ASP A 90 14.51 -6.30 19.69
C ASP A 90 15.89 -6.02 20.29
N ARG A 91 16.11 -6.42 21.56
CA ARG A 91 17.34 -6.14 22.32
C ARG A 91 18.61 -6.58 21.58
N LYS A 92 18.54 -7.62 20.73
CA LYS A 92 19.67 -8.12 19.93
C LYS A 92 20.22 -7.10 18.92
N HIS A 93 19.46 -6.06 18.59
CA HIS A 93 19.84 -5.03 17.62
C HIS A 93 20.28 -3.72 18.28
N VAL A 94 20.24 -3.63 19.61
CA VAL A 94 20.62 -2.42 20.36
C VAL A 94 22.07 -2.58 20.85
N PRO A 95 22.97 -1.61 20.62
CA PRO A 95 24.34 -1.68 21.14
C PRO A 95 24.38 -1.86 22.66
N GLU A 96 25.35 -2.62 23.17
CA GLU A 96 25.48 -2.92 24.61
C GLU A 96 25.57 -1.64 25.48
N GLU A 97 26.22 -0.59 24.97
CA GLU A 97 26.32 0.71 25.63
C GLU A 97 24.94 1.33 25.93
N VAL A 98 23.98 1.19 25.01
CA VAL A 98 22.62 1.72 25.19
C VAL A 98 21.81 0.81 26.12
N LEU A 99 22.01 -0.51 26.05
CA LEU A 99 21.36 -1.45 26.97
C LEU A 99 21.80 -1.25 28.43
N ALA A 100 23.04 -0.85 28.66
CA ALA A 100 23.57 -0.56 30.00
C ALA A 100 22.84 0.60 30.69
N VAL A 101 22.20 1.51 29.94
CA VAL A 101 21.37 2.58 30.51
C VAL A 101 20.18 2.01 31.29
N LEU A 102 19.65 0.85 30.87
CA LEU A 102 18.54 0.18 31.56
C LEU A 102 18.91 -0.36 32.95
N GLU A 103 20.20 -0.45 33.26
CA GLU A 103 20.72 -0.92 34.55
C GLU A 103 20.94 0.23 35.55
N GLN A 104 20.82 1.49 35.10
CA GLN A 104 20.98 2.66 35.95
C GLN A 104 19.74 2.90 36.81
N GLU A 105 19.91 3.57 37.95
CA GLU A 105 18.80 3.93 38.82
C GLU A 105 17.89 4.96 38.11
N PRO A 106 16.59 4.68 37.92
CA PRO A 106 15.71 5.52 37.13
C PRO A 106 15.42 6.84 37.84
N ILE A 107 15.46 7.94 37.09
CA ILE A 107 14.99 9.24 37.58
C ILE A 107 13.47 9.22 37.62
N VAL A 108 12.89 9.32 38.81
CA VAL A 108 11.45 9.36 39.00
C VAL A 108 10.93 10.75 38.59
N LEU A 109 10.25 10.80 37.45
CA LEU A 109 9.61 12.02 36.97
C LEU A 109 8.30 12.30 37.74
N PRO A 110 7.92 13.58 37.90
CA PRO A 110 6.65 13.93 38.52
C PRO A 110 5.46 13.44 37.68
N ALA A 111 4.33 13.17 38.32
CA ALA A 111 3.16 12.55 37.70
C ALA A 111 2.51 13.38 36.55
N TRP A 112 2.87 14.65 36.41
CA TRP A 112 2.39 15.54 35.35
C TRP A 112 3.37 15.65 34.18
N ASP A 113 4.50 14.93 34.22
CA ASP A 113 5.48 14.93 33.14
C ASP A 113 4.88 14.25 31.88
N PRO A 114 4.97 14.90 30.70
CA PRO A 114 4.39 14.37 29.46
C PRO A 114 4.97 13.01 29.06
N MET A 115 6.19 12.65 29.48
CA MET A 115 6.79 11.33 29.22
C MET A 115 6.10 10.21 29.99
N GLY A 116 5.58 10.48 31.19
CA GLY A 116 4.85 9.51 32.01
C GLY A 116 3.45 9.18 31.48
N ALA A 117 2.88 10.06 30.66
CA ALA A 117 1.55 9.86 30.06
C ALA A 117 1.57 8.88 28.87
N LEU A 118 2.74 8.62 28.26
CA LEU A 118 2.92 7.73 27.11
C LEU A 118 3.18 6.27 27.51
N ALA A 119 3.69 6.03 28.72
CA ALA A 119 4.11 4.71 29.20
C ALA A 119 3.00 3.86 29.85
N LYS A 120 1.77 3.87 29.30
CA LYS A 120 0.62 3.11 29.83
C LYS A 120 0.32 1.84 29.06
#